data_AF-A0A3D4P760-F1
#
_entry.id   AF-A0A3D4P760-F1
#
_cell.length_a   1.000
_cell.length_b   1.000
_cell.length_c   1.000
_cell.angle_alpha   90.00
_cell.angle_beta   90.00
_cell.angle_gamma   90.00
#
_symmetry.space_group_name_H-M   'P 1'
#
loop_
_entity.id
_entity.type
_entity.pdbx_description
1 polymer ?
#
loop_
_entity_poly.entity_id
_entity_poly.type
_entity_poly.pdbx_seq_one_letter_code
_entity_poly.pdbx_strand_id
1 'polypeptide(L)'
;RALRALENPAFFSVGLKNRLFGNQVESYRIISGERADGAVSNTDAQLFDRGHLFGSGDTSEGKATLGISTLSKVWSNKSGFVPEYVAWCRSVAEHLTNSTPVVTGSRIDLLATGEEVTSIPSRVIGASWHETAYKIRPVVTDNEDTTYKCDLLSLDLEIIDSNASSARVHLHGLGEPIAIEFRIDGTPFFQIVSQRDISIATRTVTGSLSEYMSSFGFHLYLSDFSRLYQNQLFRSNLDLEHLPATALQSLDWTMLGVDICREFGQSPNGISIHQAIQDHLVHSDATVVVYDHRSGEIADFVTLQSEDGVVTCEVFHCKGAGGELPSSRVGDAYEVAGQVVKSVKHSKTPASLKTELTRRLASGSTYCKGGLSEVERLLDEAERDRFEFRVCLVQPGISITSLTEPVARILAGAFDYVRATTGITPRFLVSD
;
A
#
# COMPACT_ATOMS: atom_id res chain seq x y z
N ARG A 1 19.79 -6.74 -2.33
CA ARG A 1 21.20 -7.19 -2.13
C ARG A 1 22.10 -6.04 -1.68
N ALA A 2 22.32 -4.98 -2.48
CA ALA A 2 23.18 -3.85 -2.08
C ALA A 2 22.78 -3.19 -0.74
N LEU A 3 21.49 -3.13 -0.40
CA LEU A 3 20.99 -2.62 0.88
C LEU A 3 21.57 -3.33 2.12
N ARG A 4 22.17 -4.51 1.97
CA ARG A 4 22.86 -5.21 3.07
C ARG A 4 24.04 -4.40 3.64
N ALA A 5 24.53 -3.41 2.91
CA ALA A 5 25.54 -2.49 3.39
C ALA A 5 25.07 -1.58 4.54
N LEU A 6 23.76 -1.46 4.76
CA LEU A 6 23.19 -0.56 5.76
C LEU A 6 22.54 -1.35 6.90
N GLU A 7 22.89 -1.00 8.14
CA GLU A 7 22.17 -1.38 9.34
C GLU A 7 21.14 -0.28 9.70
N ASN A 8 19.99 -0.67 10.24
CA ASN A 8 18.89 0.23 10.64
C ASN A 8 18.53 1.29 9.57
N PRO A 9 18.27 0.89 8.30
CA PRO A 9 18.10 1.84 7.23
C PRO A 9 16.81 2.65 7.36
N ALA A 10 16.89 3.96 7.09
CA ALA A 10 15.75 4.85 6.90
C ALA A 10 15.77 5.37 5.45
N PHE A 11 14.64 5.24 4.75
CA PHE A 11 14.54 5.70 3.36
C PHE A 11 13.72 6.96 3.27
N PHE A 12 14.32 7.98 2.68
CA PHE A 12 13.70 9.29 2.52
C PHE A 12 13.22 9.59 1.11
N SER A 13 13.51 8.70 0.15
CA SER A 13 12.91 8.69 -1.19
C SER A 13 12.60 7.25 -1.60
N VAL A 14 11.32 6.97 -1.83
CA VAL A 14 10.81 5.65 -2.25
C VAL A 14 10.04 5.81 -3.55
N GLY A 15 10.49 5.10 -4.58
CA GLY A 15 9.81 5.01 -5.85
C GLY A 15 8.94 3.76 -5.94
N LEU A 16 7.72 3.92 -6.41
CA LEU A 16 6.73 2.86 -6.59
C LEU A 16 6.40 2.74 -8.08
N LYS A 17 6.66 1.57 -8.67
CA LYS A 17 6.43 1.31 -10.09
C LYS A 17 5.09 0.61 -10.26
N ASN A 18 4.19 1.16 -11.06
CA ASN A 18 2.86 0.56 -11.22
C ASN A 18 2.97 -0.83 -11.86
N ARG A 19 2.22 -1.79 -11.30
CA ARG A 19 2.16 -3.16 -11.78
C ARG A 19 0.84 -3.51 -12.48
N LEU A 20 -0.21 -2.71 -12.29
CA LEU A 20 -1.54 -2.96 -12.84
C LEU A 20 -1.55 -2.83 -14.36
N PHE A 21 -2.03 -3.88 -15.01
CA PHE A 21 -2.27 -3.87 -16.46
C PHE A 21 -3.34 -2.83 -16.82
N GLY A 22 -3.07 -2.02 -17.85
CA GLY A 22 -4.01 -1.05 -18.39
C GLY A 22 -4.20 0.23 -17.58
N ASN A 23 -3.57 0.39 -16.40
CA ASN A 23 -3.64 1.65 -15.65
C ASN A 23 -2.73 2.71 -16.30
N GLN A 24 -3.36 3.70 -16.95
CA GLN A 24 -2.66 4.79 -17.65
C GLN A 24 -2.52 6.08 -16.82
N VAL A 25 -3.11 6.13 -15.61
CA VAL A 25 -3.13 7.35 -14.80
C VAL A 25 -1.78 7.59 -14.13
N GLU A 26 -1.20 6.53 -13.55
CA GLU A 26 0.01 6.64 -12.75
C GLU A 26 0.98 5.51 -13.12
N SER A 27 2.01 5.79 -13.94
CA SER A 27 3.03 4.77 -14.23
C SER A 27 4.08 4.62 -13.12
N TYR A 28 4.25 5.67 -12.31
CA TYR A 28 5.26 5.75 -11.27
C TYR A 28 4.88 6.76 -10.19
N ARG A 29 5.07 6.42 -8.91
CA ARG A 29 4.93 7.33 -7.77
C ARG A 29 6.27 7.52 -7.08
N ILE A 30 6.50 8.73 -6.54
CA ILE A 30 7.62 9.00 -5.63
C ILE A 30 7.05 9.52 -4.32
N ILE A 31 7.48 8.90 -3.23
CA ILE A 31 7.23 9.36 -1.87
C ILE A 31 8.56 9.89 -1.33
N SER A 32 8.56 11.13 -0.85
CA SER A 32 9.75 11.79 -0.30
C SER A 32 9.44 12.42 1.07
N GLY A 33 10.38 12.33 1.99
CA GLY A 33 10.26 12.84 3.37
C GLY A 33 11.23 12.10 4.30
N GLU A 34 11.43 12.55 5.54
CA GLU A 34 12.42 11.94 6.45
C GLU A 34 12.25 10.41 6.64
N ARG A 35 10.99 9.96 6.65
CA ARG A 35 10.58 8.54 6.78
C ARG A 35 9.62 8.13 5.66
N ALA A 36 10.01 8.37 4.40
CA ALA A 36 9.22 8.00 3.23
C ALA A 36 8.91 6.50 3.16
N ASP A 37 9.81 5.66 3.69
CA ASP A 37 9.56 4.23 3.89
C ASP A 37 8.29 3.96 4.71
N GLY A 38 8.05 4.74 5.76
CA GLY A 38 6.92 4.56 6.67
C GLY A 38 5.55 4.82 6.02
N ALA A 39 5.51 5.58 4.93
CA ALA A 39 4.27 5.95 4.25
C ALA A 39 3.79 4.89 3.23
N VAL A 40 4.62 3.89 2.89
CA VAL A 40 4.23 2.81 1.98
C VAL A 40 3.12 1.97 2.62
N SER A 41 1.88 2.04 2.12
CA SER A 41 0.73 1.28 2.65
C SER A 41 0.71 -0.18 2.16
N ASN A 42 -0.16 -1.01 2.71
CA ASN A 42 -0.34 -2.37 2.18
C ASN A 42 -1.05 -2.29 0.81
N THR A 43 -1.99 -1.36 0.65
CA THR A 43 -2.59 -1.02 -0.65
C THR A 43 -1.52 -0.64 -1.68
N ASP A 44 -0.52 0.16 -1.32
CA ASP A 44 0.58 0.48 -2.25
C ASP A 44 1.35 -0.78 -2.67
N ALA A 45 1.63 -1.69 -1.73
CA ALA A 45 2.31 -2.94 -2.04
C ALA A 45 1.51 -3.90 -2.92
N GLN A 46 0.18 -3.76 -2.99
CA GLN A 46 -0.66 -4.47 -3.96
C GLN A 46 -0.59 -3.83 -5.35
N LEU A 47 -0.52 -2.50 -5.43
CA LEU A 47 -0.61 -1.75 -6.68
C LEU A 47 0.76 -1.52 -7.35
N PHE A 48 1.84 -1.56 -6.58
CA PHE A 48 3.17 -1.17 -7.04
C PHE A 48 4.26 -2.19 -6.69
N ASP A 49 5.20 -2.33 -7.62
CA ASP A 49 6.51 -2.94 -7.39
C ASP A 49 7.49 -1.88 -6.86
N ARG A 50 8.59 -2.35 -6.26
CA ARG A 50 9.66 -1.46 -5.81
C ARG A 50 10.37 -0.82 -7.00
N GLY A 51 10.39 0.51 -7.07
CA GLY A 51 10.99 1.27 -8.15
C GLY A 51 12.43 1.70 -7.86
N HIS A 52 12.60 2.69 -6.99
CA HIS A 52 13.90 3.14 -6.50
C HIS A 52 13.84 3.33 -4.98
N LEU A 53 15.00 3.31 -4.34
CA LEU A 53 15.15 3.63 -2.94
C LEU A 53 16.34 4.53 -2.77
N PHE A 54 16.23 5.54 -1.92
CA PHE A 54 17.37 6.30 -1.45
C PHE A 54 17.19 6.60 0.03
N GLY A 55 18.22 6.28 0.80
CA GLY A 55 18.17 6.28 2.25
C GLY A 55 19.55 6.38 2.88
N SER A 56 19.56 6.35 4.21
CA SER A 56 20.75 6.28 5.02
C SER A 56 20.65 5.14 6.04
N GLY A 57 21.78 4.73 6.57
CA GLY A 57 21.87 3.72 7.63
C GLY A 57 23.26 3.72 8.23
N ASP A 58 23.44 2.87 9.24
CA ASP A 58 24.71 2.71 9.93
C ASP A 58 25.61 1.70 9.20
N THR A 59 26.91 1.96 9.24
CA THR A 59 27.97 1.09 8.72
C THR A 59 29.12 1.05 9.73
N SER A 60 30.10 0.17 9.53
CA SER A 60 31.32 0.12 10.37
C SER A 60 32.12 1.43 10.37
N GLU A 61 31.95 2.28 9.36
CA GLU A 61 32.61 3.59 9.23
C GLU A 61 31.73 4.76 9.70
N GLY A 62 30.54 4.48 10.27
CA GLY A 62 29.55 5.48 10.65
C GLY A 62 28.38 5.56 9.65
N LYS A 63 27.64 6.66 9.65
CA LYS A 63 26.46 6.82 8.80
C LYS A 63 26.83 6.93 7.32
N ALA A 64 26.16 6.15 6.49
CA ALA A 64 26.30 6.20 5.04
C ALA A 64 24.94 6.36 4.36
N THR A 65 24.96 6.89 3.13
CA THR A 65 23.79 6.87 2.25
C THR A 65 23.96 5.84 1.15
N LEU A 66 22.84 5.25 0.73
CA LEU A 66 22.80 4.30 -0.37
C LEU A 66 21.50 4.48 -1.14
N GLY A 67 21.63 4.55 -2.46
CA GLY A 67 20.52 4.54 -3.39
C GLY A 67 20.60 3.36 -4.33
N ILE A 68 19.44 2.77 -4.62
CA ILE A 68 19.28 1.69 -5.58
C ILE A 68 18.09 1.92 -6.50
N SER A 69 18.13 1.37 -7.71
CA SER A 69 16.99 1.39 -8.63
C SER A 69 16.84 0.08 -9.38
N THR A 70 15.63 -0.17 -9.88
CA THR A 70 15.30 -1.27 -10.81
C THR A 70 16.06 -1.23 -12.13
N LEU A 71 16.75 -0.13 -12.44
CA LEU A 71 17.65 -0.01 -13.60
C LEU A 71 19.09 -0.44 -13.28
N SER A 72 19.27 -1.27 -12.25
CA SER A 72 20.57 -1.81 -11.82
C SER A 72 21.61 -0.74 -11.48
N LYS A 73 21.15 0.42 -10.98
CA LYS A 73 22.03 1.50 -10.50
C LYS A 73 22.15 1.43 -8.98
N VAL A 74 23.37 1.63 -8.50
CA VAL A 74 23.70 1.83 -7.08
C VAL A 74 24.48 3.13 -6.96
N TRP A 75 24.12 3.99 -6.00
CA TRP A 75 24.80 5.27 -5.80
C TRP A 75 24.86 5.67 -4.32
N SER A 76 25.71 6.64 -4.00
CA SER A 76 25.84 7.27 -2.68
C SER A 76 26.13 8.76 -2.86
N ASN A 77 25.85 9.57 -1.85
CA ASN A 77 26.24 11.00 -1.83
C ASN A 77 27.59 11.26 -1.12
N LYS A 78 28.30 10.20 -0.70
CA LYS A 78 29.63 10.32 -0.05
C LYS A 78 30.65 10.86 -1.06
N SER A 79 31.33 11.94 -0.68
CA SER A 79 32.51 12.45 -1.38
C SER A 79 33.78 11.83 -0.80
N GLY A 80 34.78 11.57 -1.64
CA GLY A 80 36.03 10.94 -1.22
C GLY A 80 37.09 10.93 -2.31
N PHE A 81 38.27 10.41 -1.98
CA PHE A 81 39.35 10.23 -2.94
C PHE A 81 39.13 8.97 -3.80
N VAL A 82 39.82 8.88 -4.95
CA VAL A 82 39.71 7.74 -5.87
C VAL A 82 39.92 6.37 -5.17
N PRO A 83 40.90 6.18 -4.26
CA PRO A 83 41.06 4.91 -3.55
C PRO A 83 39.84 4.53 -2.70
N GLU A 84 39.16 5.51 -2.08
CA GLU A 84 37.96 5.30 -1.27
C GLU A 84 36.78 4.90 -2.15
N TYR A 85 36.64 5.52 -3.33
CA TYR A 85 35.64 5.13 -4.31
C TYR A 85 35.84 3.68 -4.80
N VAL A 86 37.09 3.29 -5.09
CA VAL A 86 37.41 1.91 -5.49
C VAL A 86 37.10 0.93 -4.36
N ALA A 87 37.41 1.27 -3.11
CA ALA A 87 37.08 0.46 -1.95
C ALA A 87 35.56 0.30 -1.78
N TRP A 88 34.79 1.38 -1.93
CA TRP A 88 33.33 1.35 -1.89
C TRP A 88 32.74 0.45 -2.99
N CYS A 89 33.24 0.54 -4.23
CA CYS A 89 32.81 -0.33 -5.32
C CYS A 89 33.04 -1.83 -5.00
N ARG A 90 34.16 -2.18 -4.37
CA ARG A 90 34.45 -3.56 -3.94
C ARG A 90 33.47 -4.03 -2.87
N SER A 91 33.22 -3.21 -1.84
CA SER A 91 32.25 -3.51 -0.79
C SER A 91 30.84 -3.72 -1.36
N VAL A 92 30.38 -2.86 -2.28
CA VAL A 92 29.09 -3.05 -2.96
C VAL A 92 29.06 -4.37 -3.73
N ALA A 93 30.14 -4.73 -4.43
CA ALA A 93 30.21 -5.98 -5.18
C ALA A 93 30.10 -7.22 -4.27
N GLU A 94 30.72 -7.21 -3.09
CA GLU A 94 30.59 -8.27 -2.08
C GLU A 94 29.12 -8.45 -1.64
N HIS A 95 28.39 -7.35 -1.43
CA HIS A 95 26.96 -7.43 -1.10
C HIS A 95 26.10 -7.91 -2.27
N LEU A 96 26.44 -7.58 -3.52
CA LEU A 96 25.68 -7.99 -4.70
C LEU A 96 25.82 -9.49 -5.03
N THR A 97 26.99 -10.07 -4.76
CA THR A 97 27.27 -11.50 -5.00
C THR A 97 26.57 -12.42 -4.01
N ASN A 98 26.27 -11.94 -2.80
CA ASN A 98 25.50 -12.70 -1.83
C ASN A 98 23.99 -12.71 -2.18
N SER A 99 23.48 -13.87 -2.55
CA SER A 99 22.11 -14.13 -3.00
C SER A 99 21.06 -14.19 -1.89
N THR A 100 21.48 -14.18 -0.61
CA THR A 100 20.55 -14.22 0.52
C THR A 100 19.58 -13.03 0.47
N PRO A 101 18.27 -13.24 0.68
CA PRO A 101 17.30 -12.15 0.76
C PRO A 101 17.72 -11.06 1.77
N VAL A 102 17.38 -9.81 1.46
CA VAL A 102 17.63 -8.68 2.36
C VAL A 102 16.28 -8.20 2.89
N VAL A 103 16.14 -8.20 4.22
CA VAL A 103 15.01 -7.62 4.93
C VAL A 103 15.53 -6.37 5.62
N THR A 104 14.94 -5.22 5.33
CA THR A 104 15.41 -3.94 5.87
C THR A 104 14.73 -3.59 7.19
N GLY A 105 13.66 -4.30 7.57
CA GLY A 105 12.87 -3.99 8.76
C GLY A 105 11.98 -2.75 8.58
N SER A 106 11.77 -2.33 7.34
CA SER A 106 10.94 -1.18 7.00
C SER A 106 9.89 -1.56 5.97
N ARG A 107 8.89 -0.70 5.76
CA ARG A 107 7.71 -1.07 4.96
C ARG A 107 8.00 -1.22 3.46
N ILE A 108 9.21 -0.88 3.01
CA ILE A 108 9.67 -1.19 1.66
C ILE A 108 9.88 -2.69 1.40
N ASP A 109 9.93 -3.51 2.47
CA ASP A 109 9.96 -4.97 2.37
C ASP A 109 8.63 -5.55 1.86
N LEU A 110 7.54 -4.77 1.94
CA LEU A 110 6.24 -5.13 1.35
C LEU A 110 6.27 -5.07 -0.19
N LEU A 111 7.14 -4.25 -0.77
CA LEU A 111 7.19 -4.02 -2.21
C LEU A 111 7.96 -5.13 -2.92
N ALA A 112 7.32 -5.79 -3.89
CA ALA A 112 7.93 -6.86 -4.66
C ALA A 112 9.14 -6.34 -5.47
N THR A 113 10.18 -7.18 -5.58
CA THR A 113 11.48 -6.79 -6.12
C THR A 113 11.90 -7.59 -7.35
N GLY A 114 11.05 -8.53 -7.77
CA GLY A 114 11.41 -9.60 -8.69
C GLY A 114 12.18 -10.71 -7.96
N GLU A 115 11.76 -11.95 -8.17
CA GLU A 115 12.53 -13.15 -7.82
C GLU A 115 12.92 -13.88 -9.10
N GLU A 116 14.16 -14.35 -9.14
CA GLU A 116 14.62 -15.16 -10.26
C GLU A 116 14.02 -16.56 -10.16
N VAL A 117 13.31 -16.98 -11.21
CA VAL A 117 12.60 -18.26 -11.27
C VAL A 117 13.09 -19.11 -12.43
N THR A 118 13.09 -20.42 -12.23
CA THR A 118 13.42 -21.42 -13.25
C THR A 118 12.19 -22.09 -13.85
N SER A 119 11.00 -21.76 -13.34
CA SER A 119 9.71 -22.27 -13.84
C SER A 119 8.60 -21.23 -13.76
N ILE A 120 7.70 -21.24 -14.73
CA ILE A 120 6.47 -20.43 -14.74
C ILE A 120 5.49 -21.04 -13.73
N PRO A 121 5.12 -20.32 -12.65
CA PRO A 121 4.41 -20.92 -11.51
C PRO A 121 2.93 -21.20 -11.78
N SER A 122 2.32 -20.45 -12.69
CA SER A 122 0.90 -20.56 -13.02
C SER A 122 0.65 -20.18 -14.48
N ARG A 123 -0.56 -20.42 -14.97
CA ARG A 123 -0.90 -20.25 -16.39
C ARG A 123 -0.71 -18.81 -16.84
N VAL A 124 -0.10 -18.60 -18.01
CA VAL A 124 -0.06 -17.29 -18.66
C VAL A 124 -1.44 -16.95 -19.21
N ILE A 125 -1.96 -15.78 -18.85
CA ILE A 125 -3.29 -15.31 -19.25
C ILE A 125 -3.25 -14.02 -20.06
N GLY A 126 -2.11 -13.34 -20.11
CA GLY A 126 -1.95 -12.11 -20.89
C GLY A 126 -0.49 -11.78 -21.15
N ALA A 127 -0.28 -10.91 -22.13
CA ALA A 127 1.02 -10.32 -22.45
C ALA A 127 0.86 -8.82 -22.70
N SER A 128 1.91 -8.05 -22.39
CA SER A 128 2.02 -6.66 -22.79
C SER A 128 3.42 -6.35 -23.28
N TRP A 129 3.54 -5.33 -24.12
CA TRP A 129 4.85 -4.83 -24.52
C TRP A 129 5.67 -4.35 -23.32
N HIS A 130 6.98 -4.52 -23.39
CA HIS A 130 7.91 -3.85 -22.48
C HIS A 130 7.74 -2.32 -22.58
N GLU A 131 8.00 -1.59 -21.49
CA GLU A 131 7.76 -0.15 -21.35
C GLU A 131 8.46 0.69 -22.43
N THR A 132 9.57 0.17 -22.99
CA THR A 132 10.28 0.74 -24.12
C THR A 132 9.37 0.98 -25.32
N ALA A 133 8.46 0.06 -25.66
CA ALA A 133 7.55 0.18 -26.81
C ALA A 133 6.70 1.45 -26.73
N TYR A 134 6.17 1.77 -25.55
CA TYR A 134 5.33 2.95 -25.32
C TYR A 134 6.12 4.26 -25.37
N LYS A 135 7.41 4.22 -25.02
CA LYS A 135 8.29 5.40 -25.04
C LYS A 135 8.76 5.75 -26.44
N ILE A 136 9.23 4.74 -27.20
CA ILE A 136 9.84 4.98 -28.52
C ILE A 136 8.85 4.88 -29.67
N ARG A 137 7.68 4.24 -29.44
CA ARG A 137 6.59 4.02 -30.42
C ARG A 137 7.12 3.58 -31.78
N PRO A 138 7.70 2.37 -31.87
CA PRO A 138 8.31 1.91 -33.10
C PRO A 138 7.24 1.49 -34.12
N VAL A 139 7.59 1.61 -35.39
CA VAL A 139 6.81 1.14 -36.54
C VAL A 139 7.39 -0.19 -36.99
N VAL A 140 6.53 -1.18 -37.21
CA VAL A 140 6.91 -2.46 -37.81
C VAL A 140 6.55 -2.49 -39.28
N THR A 141 7.38 -3.15 -40.08
CA THR A 141 7.11 -3.40 -41.50
C THR A 141 7.46 -4.84 -41.82
N ASP A 142 6.46 -5.59 -42.30
CA ASP A 142 6.68 -6.91 -42.88
C ASP A 142 7.14 -6.75 -44.33
N ASN A 143 8.33 -7.26 -44.65
CA ASN A 143 9.00 -7.03 -45.93
C ASN A 143 8.71 -8.12 -46.98
N GLU A 144 7.68 -8.94 -46.76
CA GLU A 144 7.20 -9.97 -47.70
C GLU A 144 6.51 -9.38 -48.94
N ASP A 145 6.00 -10.24 -49.84
CA ASP A 145 5.36 -9.87 -51.12
C ASP A 145 4.25 -8.80 -50.98
N THR A 146 3.56 -8.76 -49.84
CA THR A 146 2.63 -7.68 -49.48
C THR A 146 3.17 -6.96 -48.25
N THR A 147 3.59 -5.70 -48.42
CA THR A 147 4.12 -4.91 -47.32
C THR A 147 3.01 -4.46 -46.37
N TYR A 148 3.02 -5.00 -45.16
CA TYR A 148 2.19 -4.50 -44.04
C TYR A 148 3.02 -3.58 -43.16
N LYS A 149 2.49 -2.38 -42.87
CA LYS A 149 3.18 -1.39 -42.04
C LYS A 149 2.23 -0.78 -41.03
N CYS A 150 2.58 -0.84 -39.75
CA CYS A 150 1.78 -0.26 -38.68
C CYS A 150 2.64 0.07 -37.45
N ASP A 151 2.06 0.82 -36.51
CA ASP A 151 2.67 0.99 -35.19
C ASP A 151 2.72 -0.37 -34.46
N LEU A 152 3.83 -0.66 -33.77
CA LEU A 152 3.99 -1.90 -32.99
C LEU A 152 2.85 -2.08 -31.97
N LEU A 153 2.41 -0.98 -31.38
CA LEU A 153 1.37 -0.96 -30.34
C LEU A 153 -0.05 -1.19 -30.90
N SER A 154 -0.21 -1.20 -32.23
CA SER A 154 -1.48 -1.54 -32.88
C SER A 154 -1.61 -3.04 -33.16
N LEU A 155 -0.57 -3.83 -32.86
CA LEU A 155 -0.60 -5.27 -33.01
C LEU A 155 -1.22 -5.92 -31.79
N ASP A 156 -2.08 -6.91 -32.03
CA ASP A 156 -2.72 -7.66 -30.96
C ASP A 156 -1.85 -8.84 -30.51
N LEU A 157 -1.83 -9.07 -29.20
CA LEU A 157 -1.11 -10.16 -28.55
C LEU A 157 -2.11 -11.22 -28.08
N GLU A 158 -2.00 -12.44 -28.58
CA GLU A 158 -2.83 -13.57 -28.18
C GLU A 158 -1.99 -14.64 -27.49
N ILE A 159 -2.37 -15.04 -26.28
CA ILE A 159 -1.74 -16.17 -25.58
C ILE A 159 -2.33 -17.48 -26.11
N ILE A 160 -1.50 -18.34 -26.67
CA ILE A 160 -1.93 -19.62 -27.26
C ILE A 160 -1.86 -20.74 -26.23
N ASP A 161 -0.70 -20.92 -25.63
CA ASP A 161 -0.46 -21.92 -24.61
C ASP A 161 0.71 -21.52 -23.69
N SER A 162 0.78 -22.17 -22.54
CA SER A 162 1.89 -22.04 -21.61
C SER A 162 2.04 -23.31 -20.77
N ASN A 163 3.26 -23.64 -20.40
CA ASN A 163 3.60 -24.68 -19.44
C ASN A 163 4.64 -24.14 -18.44
N ALA A 164 5.19 -24.99 -17.58
CA ALA A 164 6.15 -24.58 -16.56
C ALA A 164 7.48 -24.02 -17.10
N SER A 165 7.78 -24.16 -18.39
CA SER A 165 9.05 -23.76 -19.00
C SER A 165 8.93 -22.78 -20.16
N SER A 166 7.76 -22.72 -20.82
CA SER A 166 7.56 -21.89 -22.00
C SER A 166 6.14 -21.35 -22.13
N ALA A 167 6.01 -20.30 -22.94
CA ALA A 167 4.73 -19.75 -23.37
C ALA A 167 4.79 -19.37 -24.85
N ARG A 168 3.68 -19.56 -25.58
CA ARG A 168 3.55 -19.16 -26.97
C ARG A 168 2.57 -18.00 -27.10
N VAL A 169 3.02 -16.93 -27.74
CA VAL A 169 2.24 -15.72 -28.02
C VAL A 169 2.14 -15.56 -29.54
N HIS A 170 0.94 -15.31 -30.06
CA HIS A 170 0.74 -14.91 -31.45
C HIS A 170 0.60 -13.40 -31.54
N LEU A 171 1.28 -12.84 -32.53
CA LEU A 171 1.21 -11.44 -32.91
C LEU A 171 0.34 -11.29 -34.15
N HIS A 172 -0.73 -10.50 -34.04
CA HIS A 172 -1.70 -10.26 -35.11
C HIS A 172 -1.61 -8.82 -35.63
N GLY A 173 -2.01 -8.61 -36.89
CA GLY A 173 -2.05 -7.27 -37.51
C GLY A 173 -1.07 -7.06 -38.67
N LEU A 174 -0.27 -8.07 -39.01
CA LEU A 174 0.63 -8.09 -40.18
C LEU A 174 0.24 -9.20 -41.17
N GLY A 175 -1.05 -9.45 -41.40
CA GLY A 175 -1.50 -10.63 -42.16
C GLY A 175 -1.53 -11.87 -41.29
N GLU A 176 -0.92 -12.98 -41.74
CA GLU A 176 -0.88 -14.23 -40.98
C GLU A 176 -0.21 -14.04 -39.60
N PRO A 177 -0.71 -14.69 -38.53
CA PRO A 177 -0.17 -14.54 -37.19
C PRO A 177 1.30 -14.95 -37.10
N ILE A 178 2.10 -14.16 -36.40
CA ILE A 178 3.51 -14.45 -36.17
C ILE A 178 3.66 -15.09 -34.79
N ALA A 179 4.16 -16.32 -34.74
CA ALA A 179 4.40 -17.01 -33.49
C ALA A 179 5.67 -16.50 -32.80
N ILE A 180 5.56 -16.26 -31.49
CA ILE A 180 6.66 -15.87 -30.62
C ILE A 180 6.71 -16.88 -29.47
N GLU A 181 7.86 -17.50 -29.28
CA GLU A 181 8.11 -18.42 -28.19
C GLU A 181 8.90 -17.73 -27.08
N PHE A 182 8.35 -17.79 -25.87
CA PHE A 182 9.05 -17.45 -24.63
C PHE A 182 9.56 -18.72 -23.97
N ARG A 183 10.82 -18.74 -23.54
CA ARG A 183 11.42 -19.80 -22.73
C ARG A 183 12.08 -19.21 -21.49
N ILE A 184 11.78 -19.76 -20.31
CA ILE A 184 12.31 -19.25 -19.04
C ILE A 184 13.82 -19.45 -18.86
N ASP A 185 14.38 -20.44 -19.56
CA ASP A 185 15.81 -20.74 -19.64
C ASP A 185 16.43 -20.30 -20.97
N GLY A 186 15.67 -19.59 -21.80
CA GLY A 186 16.06 -19.22 -23.15
C GLY A 186 17.14 -18.15 -23.19
N THR A 187 18.05 -18.26 -24.17
CA THR A 187 18.99 -17.19 -24.54
C THR A 187 18.94 -16.99 -26.05
N PRO A 188 18.19 -16.00 -26.57
CA PRO A 188 17.34 -15.03 -25.87
C PRO A 188 16.05 -15.66 -25.27
N PHE A 189 15.42 -14.95 -24.33
CA PHE A 189 14.16 -15.38 -23.70
C PHE A 189 12.98 -15.43 -24.68
N PHE A 190 12.94 -14.52 -25.65
CA PHE A 190 11.88 -14.43 -26.66
C PHE A 190 12.46 -14.66 -28.04
N GLN A 191 11.83 -15.55 -28.81
CA GLN A 191 12.24 -15.89 -30.17
C GLN A 191 11.04 -15.85 -31.10
N ILE A 192 11.21 -15.23 -32.26
CA ILE A 192 10.21 -15.26 -33.33
C ILE A 192 10.34 -16.61 -34.05
N VAL A 193 9.26 -17.36 -34.10
CA VAL A 193 9.16 -18.64 -34.81
C VAL A 193 8.52 -18.38 -36.18
N SER A 194 9.24 -17.66 -37.03
CA SER A 194 8.83 -17.31 -38.40
C SER A 194 10.07 -17.13 -39.27
N GLN A 195 9.93 -17.43 -40.56
CA GLN A 195 10.95 -17.15 -41.57
C GLN A 195 10.80 -15.76 -42.21
N ARG A 196 9.74 -15.03 -41.84
CA ARG A 196 9.41 -13.72 -42.42
C ARG A 196 10.40 -12.65 -41.99
N ASP A 197 10.81 -11.81 -42.93
CA ASP A 197 11.65 -10.65 -42.65
C ASP A 197 10.81 -9.47 -42.18
N ILE A 198 10.79 -9.25 -40.87
CA ILE A 198 10.04 -8.17 -40.25
C ILE A 198 11.01 -7.14 -39.67
N SER A 199 10.98 -5.95 -40.24
CA SER A 199 11.76 -4.82 -39.78
C SER A 199 11.01 -4.02 -38.73
N ILE A 200 11.76 -3.38 -37.83
CA ILE A 200 11.25 -2.45 -36.83
C ILE A 200 12.09 -1.19 -36.86
N ALA A 201 11.40 -0.04 -36.88
CA ALA A 201 12.04 1.26 -37.00
C ALA A 201 11.50 2.24 -35.96
N THR A 202 12.40 3.03 -35.40
CA THR A 202 12.10 4.27 -34.70
C THR A 202 12.48 5.44 -35.59
N ARG A 203 12.39 6.67 -35.07
CA ARG A 203 12.86 7.87 -35.81
C ARG A 203 14.36 7.86 -36.12
N THR A 204 15.17 7.12 -35.36
CA THR A 204 16.64 7.23 -35.40
C THR A 204 17.35 5.90 -35.63
N VAL A 205 16.68 4.77 -35.42
CA VAL A 205 17.25 3.42 -35.48
C VAL A 205 16.29 2.52 -36.24
N THR A 206 16.85 1.70 -37.15
CA THR A 206 16.14 0.60 -37.81
C THR A 206 16.87 -0.70 -37.47
N GLY A 207 16.11 -1.79 -37.29
CA GLY A 207 16.63 -3.13 -37.05
C GLY A 207 15.56 -4.18 -37.37
N SER A 208 15.77 -5.40 -36.92
CA SER A 208 14.78 -6.48 -37.06
C SER A 208 13.86 -6.58 -35.84
N LEU A 209 12.63 -7.04 -36.05
CA LEU A 209 11.72 -7.34 -34.94
C LEU A 209 12.29 -8.44 -34.03
N SER A 210 13.06 -9.38 -34.58
CA SER A 210 13.75 -10.44 -33.81
C SER A 210 14.74 -9.87 -32.80
N GLU A 211 15.58 -8.91 -33.20
CA GLU A 211 16.52 -8.23 -32.29
C GLU A 211 15.80 -7.43 -31.21
N TYR A 212 14.69 -6.77 -31.57
CA TYR A 212 13.85 -6.06 -30.62
C TYR A 212 13.24 -7.01 -29.58
N MET A 213 12.70 -8.15 -30.02
CA MET A 213 12.12 -9.18 -29.14
C MET A 213 13.18 -9.80 -28.23
N SER A 214 14.38 -10.05 -28.75
CA SER A 214 15.51 -10.56 -27.98
C SER A 214 15.95 -9.58 -26.87
N SER A 215 15.83 -8.28 -27.12
CA SER A 215 16.28 -7.23 -26.19
C SER A 215 15.22 -6.86 -25.14
N PHE A 216 13.94 -6.80 -25.52
CA PHE A 216 12.87 -6.28 -24.67
C PHE A 216 11.72 -7.27 -24.49
N GLY A 217 11.16 -7.80 -25.57
CA GLY A 217 10.06 -8.76 -25.52
C GLY A 217 8.81 -8.27 -24.77
N PHE A 218 8.25 -9.16 -23.96
CA PHE A 218 6.96 -8.96 -23.27
C PHE A 218 7.08 -9.01 -21.75
N HIS A 219 6.15 -8.32 -21.08
CA HIS A 219 5.67 -8.74 -19.76
C HIS A 219 4.59 -9.80 -19.95
N LEU A 220 4.69 -10.91 -19.21
CA LEU A 220 3.68 -11.95 -19.15
C LEU A 220 2.89 -11.83 -17.84
N TYR A 221 1.57 -11.94 -17.91
CA TYR A 221 0.68 -11.89 -16.75
C TYR A 221 0.12 -13.28 -16.49
N LEU A 222 0.20 -13.72 -15.23
CA LEU A 222 -0.17 -15.06 -14.82
C LEU A 222 -1.54 -15.09 -14.13
N SER A 223 -2.16 -16.27 -14.07
CA SER A 223 -3.49 -16.47 -13.49
C SER A 223 -3.56 -16.19 -11.98
N ASP A 224 -2.43 -16.16 -11.28
CA ASP A 224 -2.33 -15.76 -9.88
C ASP A 224 -2.06 -14.25 -9.70
N PHE A 225 -2.24 -13.46 -10.76
CA PHE A 225 -1.99 -12.02 -10.83
C PHE A 225 -0.51 -11.62 -10.70
N SER A 226 0.42 -12.58 -10.72
CA SER A 226 1.84 -12.27 -10.81
C SER A 226 2.22 -11.82 -12.22
N ARG A 227 3.31 -11.07 -12.32
CA ARG A 227 3.92 -10.66 -13.58
C ARG A 227 5.28 -11.31 -13.74
N LEU A 228 5.54 -11.90 -14.91
CA LEU A 228 6.83 -12.46 -15.28
C LEU A 228 7.45 -11.59 -16.38
N TYR A 229 8.69 -11.15 -16.17
CA TYR A 229 9.49 -10.49 -17.19
C TYR A 229 10.82 -11.24 -17.31
N GLN A 230 11.07 -11.84 -18.48
CA GLN A 230 12.18 -12.78 -18.64
C GLN A 230 12.10 -13.89 -17.56
N ASN A 231 13.13 -14.09 -16.75
CA ASN A 231 13.11 -15.01 -15.62
C ASN A 231 12.82 -14.33 -14.27
N GLN A 232 12.36 -13.08 -14.26
CA GLN A 232 12.06 -12.33 -13.03
C GLN A 232 10.55 -12.33 -12.77
N LEU A 233 10.15 -13.04 -11.71
CA LEU A 233 8.76 -13.12 -11.25
C LEU A 233 8.46 -12.06 -10.19
N PHE A 234 7.43 -11.27 -10.43
CA PHE A 234 6.88 -10.29 -9.50
C PHE A 234 5.56 -10.85 -8.98
N ARG A 235 5.59 -11.45 -7.80
CA ARG A 235 4.40 -12.05 -7.19
C ARG A 235 3.35 -11.01 -6.86
N SER A 236 2.10 -11.39 -7.04
CA SER A 236 0.99 -10.61 -6.52
C SER A 236 1.02 -10.60 -4.99
N ASN A 237 0.63 -9.46 -4.41
CA ASN A 237 0.63 -9.20 -2.98
C ASN A 237 -0.81 -9.10 -2.43
N LEU A 238 -1.77 -9.78 -3.07
CA LEU A 238 -3.20 -9.67 -2.72
C LEU A 238 -3.49 -10.12 -1.28
N ASP A 239 -2.66 -10.97 -0.71
CA ASP A 239 -2.77 -11.40 0.68
C ASP A 239 -2.34 -10.31 1.69
N LEU A 240 -1.71 -9.21 1.25
CA LEU A 240 -1.24 -8.14 2.16
C LEU A 240 -2.38 -7.28 2.74
N GLU A 241 -3.64 -7.48 2.33
CA GLU A 241 -4.81 -6.83 2.91
C GLU A 241 -5.21 -7.42 4.28
N HIS A 242 -4.22 -7.81 5.09
CA HIS A 242 -4.44 -8.26 6.44
C HIS A 242 -4.57 -7.06 7.38
N LEU A 243 -5.76 -6.90 7.94
CA LEU A 243 -5.97 -6.10 9.13
C LEU A 243 -5.04 -6.63 10.23
N PRO A 244 -4.13 -5.81 10.79
CA PRO A 244 -3.24 -6.28 11.86
C PRO A 244 -4.08 -6.81 13.02
N ALA A 245 -3.69 -7.94 13.61
CA ALA A 245 -4.41 -8.49 14.76
C ALA A 245 -4.50 -7.48 15.91
N THR A 246 -3.48 -6.63 16.06
CA THR A 246 -3.43 -5.54 17.05
C THR A 246 -4.42 -4.40 16.79
N ALA A 247 -5.02 -4.33 15.60
CA ALA A 247 -6.02 -3.32 15.27
C ALA A 247 -7.41 -3.66 15.85
N LEU A 248 -7.70 -4.94 16.06
CA LEU A 248 -8.93 -5.41 16.67
C LEU A 248 -8.74 -5.54 18.18
N GLN A 249 -9.64 -4.93 18.93
CA GLN A 249 -9.74 -5.07 20.37
C GLN A 249 -11.14 -5.59 20.68
N SER A 250 -11.22 -6.71 21.38
CA SER A 250 -12.49 -7.34 21.68
C SER A 250 -12.98 -6.96 23.07
N LEU A 251 -14.30 -6.88 23.22
CA LEU A 251 -15.00 -6.63 24.47
C LEU A 251 -16.15 -7.61 24.60
N ASP A 252 -16.39 -8.10 25.82
CA ASP A 252 -17.58 -8.86 26.16
C ASP A 252 -18.75 -7.91 26.42
N TRP A 253 -19.40 -7.48 25.34
CA TRP A 253 -20.58 -6.61 25.38
C TRP A 253 -21.75 -7.22 26.15
N THR A 254 -21.83 -8.56 26.20
CA THR A 254 -22.89 -9.27 26.92
C THR A 254 -22.67 -9.15 28.42
N MET A 255 -21.43 -9.34 28.89
CA MET A 255 -21.06 -9.13 30.30
C MET A 255 -21.28 -7.68 30.75
N LEU A 256 -21.08 -6.71 29.84
CA LEU A 256 -21.35 -5.30 30.07
C LEU A 256 -22.86 -4.94 30.01
N GLY A 257 -23.74 -5.90 29.68
CA GLY A 257 -25.18 -5.67 29.58
C GLY A 257 -25.57 -4.70 28.47
N VAL A 258 -24.84 -4.71 27.36
CA VAL A 258 -25.04 -3.78 26.23
C VAL A 258 -25.98 -4.39 25.20
N ASP A 259 -27.01 -3.64 24.82
CA ASP A 259 -27.81 -3.93 23.63
C ASP A 259 -27.04 -3.45 22.38
N ILE A 260 -26.37 -4.38 21.71
CA ILE A 260 -25.52 -4.09 20.56
C ILE A 260 -26.28 -3.55 19.35
N CYS A 261 -27.61 -3.72 19.28
CA CYS A 261 -28.43 -3.11 18.23
C CYS A 261 -28.83 -1.66 18.56
N ARG A 262 -28.64 -1.23 19.82
CA ARG A 262 -28.98 0.11 20.27
C ARG A 262 -27.75 1.00 20.36
N GLU A 263 -27.53 1.78 19.31
CA GLU A 263 -26.46 2.78 19.25
C GLU A 263 -26.56 3.79 20.41
N PHE A 264 -27.71 4.44 20.60
CA PHE A 264 -27.91 5.46 21.63
C PHE A 264 -29.33 5.46 22.22
N GLY A 265 -29.48 6.11 23.38
CA GLY A 265 -30.75 6.27 24.09
C GLY A 265 -31.12 5.04 24.93
N GLN A 266 -32.41 4.97 25.31
CA GLN A 266 -32.94 3.87 26.12
C GLN A 266 -33.04 2.58 25.30
N SER A 267 -32.73 1.45 25.93
CA SER A 267 -32.92 0.10 25.38
C SER A 267 -33.76 -0.74 26.36
N PRO A 268 -34.65 -1.62 25.87
CA PRO A 268 -35.33 -2.61 26.71
C PRO A 268 -34.43 -3.77 27.15
N ASN A 269 -33.29 -3.97 26.48
CA ASN A 269 -32.43 -5.16 26.60
C ASN A 269 -31.10 -4.87 27.30
N GLY A 270 -30.96 -3.71 27.94
CA GLY A 270 -29.73 -3.30 28.62
C GLY A 270 -29.43 -1.81 28.43
N ILE A 271 -28.15 -1.47 28.43
CA ILE A 271 -27.68 -0.11 28.11
C ILE A 271 -27.33 0.01 26.62
N SER A 272 -27.40 1.22 26.07
CA SER A 272 -26.96 1.48 24.69
C SER A 272 -25.43 1.49 24.59
N ILE A 273 -24.91 1.33 23.38
CA ILE A 273 -23.48 1.38 23.07
C ILE A 273 -22.88 2.71 23.57
N HIS A 274 -23.55 3.84 23.31
CA HIS A 274 -23.10 5.15 23.77
C HIS A 274 -22.98 5.24 25.29
N GLN A 275 -23.95 4.68 26.02
CA GLN A 275 -23.90 4.67 27.49
C GLN A 275 -22.70 3.84 27.98
N ALA A 276 -22.50 2.65 27.43
CA ALA A 276 -21.39 1.78 27.80
C ALA A 276 -20.02 2.43 27.51
N ILE A 277 -19.87 3.04 26.33
CA ILE A 277 -18.66 3.77 25.95
C ILE A 277 -18.45 4.99 26.83
N GLN A 278 -19.49 5.79 27.09
CA GLN A 278 -19.38 6.94 27.99
C GLN A 278 -18.89 6.51 29.38
N ASP A 279 -19.50 5.46 29.95
CA ASP A 279 -19.14 4.96 31.27
C ASP A 279 -17.69 4.45 31.29
N HIS A 280 -17.25 3.76 30.25
CA HIS A 280 -15.85 3.36 30.09
C HIS A 280 -14.89 4.56 30.02
N LEU A 281 -15.21 5.58 29.22
CA LEU A 281 -14.34 6.74 29.02
C LEU A 281 -14.27 7.67 30.24
N VAL A 282 -15.36 7.82 30.99
CA VAL A 282 -15.35 8.64 32.21
C VAL A 282 -14.44 8.04 33.28
N HIS A 283 -14.35 6.70 33.35
CA HIS A 283 -13.50 5.97 34.29
C HIS A 283 -12.08 5.68 33.77
N SER A 284 -11.74 6.11 32.55
CA SER A 284 -10.38 6.00 32.02
C SER A 284 -9.49 7.15 32.47
N ASP A 285 -8.22 7.13 32.05
CA ASP A 285 -7.25 8.20 32.30
C ASP A 285 -7.49 9.47 31.48
N ALA A 286 -8.52 9.49 30.62
CA ALA A 286 -8.92 10.67 29.88
C ALA A 286 -9.20 11.85 30.83
N THR A 287 -8.55 12.99 30.61
CA THR A 287 -8.78 14.21 31.39
C THR A 287 -10.10 14.89 31.00
N VAL A 288 -10.41 14.86 29.70
CA VAL A 288 -11.65 15.40 29.15
C VAL A 288 -12.37 14.32 28.34
N VAL A 289 -13.69 14.26 28.49
CA VAL A 289 -14.59 13.45 27.64
C VAL A 289 -15.74 14.34 27.21
N VAL A 290 -15.90 14.52 25.89
CA VAL A 290 -16.99 15.27 25.26
C VAL A 290 -17.89 14.32 24.50
N TYR A 291 -19.20 14.43 24.69
CA TYR A 291 -20.22 13.76 23.90
C TYR A 291 -20.73 14.69 22.80
N ASP A 292 -20.57 14.28 21.54
CA ASP A 292 -20.86 15.07 20.35
C ASP A 292 -21.74 14.34 19.32
N HIS A 293 -22.78 13.63 19.75
CA HIS A 293 -23.67 12.90 18.84
C HIS A 293 -24.75 13.79 18.17
N ARG A 294 -24.38 14.54 17.12
CA ARG A 294 -25.28 15.48 16.41
C ARG A 294 -24.80 15.74 14.99
N SER A 295 -25.70 16.14 14.09
CA SER A 295 -25.36 16.44 12.68
C SER A 295 -24.06 17.26 12.52
N GLY A 296 -23.16 16.77 11.67
CA GLY A 296 -21.83 17.38 11.44
C GLY A 296 -20.86 17.26 12.62
N GLU A 297 -21.00 16.22 13.43
CA GLU A 297 -20.08 15.88 14.54
C GLU A 297 -18.63 15.66 14.11
N ILE A 298 -17.76 15.83 15.10
CA ILE A 298 -16.39 15.34 15.02
C ILE A 298 -16.41 13.80 15.11
N ALA A 299 -17.09 13.30 16.13
CA ALA A 299 -17.36 11.89 16.42
C ALA A 299 -18.40 11.81 17.56
N ASP A 300 -18.91 10.61 17.89
CA ASP A 300 -19.85 10.45 19.00
C ASP A 300 -19.21 10.84 20.34
N PHE A 301 -17.95 10.47 20.56
CA PHE A 301 -17.15 10.94 21.69
C PHE A 301 -15.78 11.47 21.25
N VAL A 302 -15.29 12.47 21.98
CA VAL A 302 -13.94 13.03 21.85
C VAL A 302 -13.29 13.05 23.23
N THR A 303 -12.10 12.47 23.34
CA THR A 303 -11.30 12.49 24.57
C THR A 303 -10.01 13.26 24.39
N LEU A 304 -9.55 13.89 25.47
CA LEU A 304 -8.23 14.51 25.54
C LEU A 304 -7.50 14.02 26.79
N GLN A 305 -6.24 13.68 26.63
CA GLN A 305 -5.32 13.33 27.72
C GLN A 305 -3.92 13.85 27.40
N SER A 306 -3.13 14.11 28.44
CA SER A 306 -1.71 14.46 28.33
C SER A 306 -0.92 13.51 29.23
N GLU A 307 0.01 12.77 28.63
CA GLU A 307 0.88 11.82 29.32
C GLU A 307 2.28 11.90 28.69
N ASP A 308 3.32 11.97 29.53
CA ASP A 308 4.73 12.02 29.10
C ASP A 308 5.06 13.05 28.00
N GLY A 309 4.40 14.21 28.03
CA GLY A 309 4.60 15.28 27.04
C GLY A 309 3.96 15.00 25.68
N VAL A 310 3.03 14.05 25.61
CA VAL A 310 2.22 13.77 24.43
C VAL A 310 0.75 14.04 24.74
N VAL A 311 0.16 14.99 24.03
CA VAL A 311 -1.28 15.22 24.07
C VAL A 311 -1.96 14.31 23.06
N THR A 312 -2.80 13.41 23.55
CA THR A 312 -3.57 12.49 22.71
C THR A 312 -5.03 12.96 22.64
N CYS A 313 -5.51 13.14 21.42
CA CYS A 313 -6.94 13.25 21.13
C CYS A 313 -7.43 11.92 20.55
N GLU A 314 -8.38 11.26 21.19
CA GLU A 314 -9.02 10.08 20.63
C GLU A 314 -10.50 10.33 20.34
N VAL A 315 -10.93 9.94 19.15
CA VAL A 315 -12.31 10.10 18.69
C VAL A 315 -12.97 8.73 18.53
N PHE A 316 -14.21 8.60 19.00
CA PHE A 316 -14.96 7.34 19.01
C PHE A 316 -16.19 7.45 18.12
N HIS A 317 -16.30 6.55 17.16
CA HIS A 317 -17.50 6.40 16.32
C HIS A 317 -18.20 5.10 16.68
N CYS A 318 -19.40 5.19 17.23
CA CYS A 318 -20.19 4.06 17.66
C CYS A 318 -21.23 3.73 16.60
N LYS A 319 -21.32 2.46 16.21
CA LYS A 319 -22.33 1.99 15.26
C LYS A 319 -23.03 0.77 15.83
N GLY A 320 -24.36 0.77 15.71
CA GLY A 320 -25.18 -0.38 16.07
C GLY A 320 -24.90 -1.59 15.19
N ALA A 321 -25.12 -2.77 15.73
CA ALA A 321 -25.11 -4.02 14.97
C ALA A 321 -26.36 -4.12 14.10
N GLY A 322 -26.21 -4.56 12.84
CA GLY A 322 -27.33 -4.86 11.95
C GLY A 322 -28.12 -6.14 12.33
N GLY A 323 -27.76 -6.81 13.42
CA GLY A 323 -28.48 -7.99 13.93
C GLY A 323 -28.15 -8.29 15.39
N GLU A 324 -29.00 -9.09 16.03
CA GLU A 324 -29.00 -9.32 17.49
C GLU A 324 -27.76 -10.05 18.01
N LEU A 325 -27.11 -10.87 17.16
CA LEU A 325 -25.92 -11.64 17.53
C LEU A 325 -24.68 -11.13 16.79
N PRO A 326 -23.52 -10.99 17.46
CA PRO A 326 -22.25 -10.71 16.82
C PRO A 326 -21.93 -11.72 15.71
N SER A 327 -21.27 -11.24 14.66
CA SER A 327 -21.15 -11.94 13.39
C SER A 327 -20.06 -11.29 12.54
N SER A 328 -19.98 -11.62 11.25
CA SER A 328 -19.12 -10.94 10.29
C SER A 328 -19.95 -10.36 9.15
N ARG A 329 -20.92 -9.51 9.49
CA ARG A 329 -21.76 -8.82 8.50
C ARG A 329 -20.99 -7.72 7.78
N VAL A 330 -21.05 -7.76 6.45
CA VAL A 330 -20.45 -6.74 5.58
C VAL A 330 -21.06 -5.35 5.79
N GLY A 331 -22.37 -5.27 6.08
CA GLY A 331 -23.04 -4.00 6.39
C GLY A 331 -22.44 -3.28 7.59
N ASP A 332 -22.26 -4.00 8.70
CA ASP A 332 -21.66 -3.49 9.94
C ASP A 332 -20.23 -2.94 9.68
N ALA A 333 -19.46 -3.60 8.81
CA ALA A 333 -18.12 -3.17 8.41
C ALA A 333 -18.13 -1.88 7.58
N TYR A 334 -19.06 -1.76 6.62
CA TYR A 334 -19.18 -0.55 5.79
C TYR A 334 -19.62 0.67 6.61
N GLU A 335 -20.56 0.50 7.54
CA GLU A 335 -21.04 1.60 8.37
C GLU A 335 -19.92 2.23 9.19
N VAL A 336 -19.06 1.39 9.77
CA VAL A 336 -17.96 1.87 10.62
C VAL A 336 -16.77 2.36 9.78
N ALA A 337 -16.44 1.67 8.68
CA ALA A 337 -15.38 2.11 7.76
C ALA A 337 -15.66 3.50 7.17
N GLY A 338 -16.92 3.83 6.89
CA GLY A 338 -17.31 5.15 6.37
C GLY A 338 -17.06 6.31 7.33
N GLN A 339 -16.95 6.07 8.64
CA GLN A 339 -16.73 7.13 9.63
C GLN A 339 -15.32 7.71 9.61
N VAL A 340 -14.35 6.88 9.22
CA VAL A 340 -12.95 7.28 9.06
C VAL A 340 -12.80 8.52 8.18
N VAL A 341 -13.50 8.56 7.04
CA VAL A 341 -13.38 9.67 6.07
C VAL A 341 -13.89 10.98 6.68
N LYS A 342 -14.90 10.93 7.56
CA LYS A 342 -15.48 12.12 8.19
C LYS A 342 -14.59 12.72 9.28
N SER A 343 -13.92 11.87 10.06
CA SER A 343 -13.22 12.29 11.28
C SER A 343 -11.77 12.72 11.03
N VAL A 344 -11.09 12.10 10.07
CA VAL A 344 -9.69 12.37 9.75
C VAL A 344 -9.43 13.83 9.34
N LYS A 345 -10.43 14.55 8.81
CA LYS A 345 -10.27 16.00 8.52
C LYS A 345 -9.93 16.85 9.74
N HIS A 346 -10.26 16.35 10.96
CA HIS A 346 -10.00 17.01 12.23
C HIS A 346 -8.60 16.72 12.79
N SER A 347 -7.83 15.82 12.17
CA SER A 347 -6.46 15.48 12.61
C SER A 347 -5.38 16.46 12.14
N LYS A 348 -5.76 17.56 11.47
CA LYS A 348 -4.81 18.45 10.78
C LYS A 348 -3.91 19.22 11.74
N THR A 349 -4.50 19.90 12.72
CA THR A 349 -3.78 20.68 13.73
C THR A 349 -4.58 20.75 15.04
N PRO A 350 -3.90 20.83 16.20
CA PRO A 350 -4.57 21.08 17.48
C PRO A 350 -5.42 22.36 17.47
N ALA A 351 -4.93 23.43 16.85
CA ALA A 351 -5.65 24.71 16.70
C ALA A 351 -7.01 24.56 15.98
N SER A 352 -7.02 23.78 14.88
CA SER A 352 -8.25 23.52 14.13
C SER A 352 -9.23 22.68 14.95
N LEU A 353 -8.72 21.70 15.70
CA LEU A 353 -9.53 20.88 16.59
C LEU A 353 -10.11 21.72 17.74
N LYS A 354 -9.32 22.61 18.35
CA LYS A 354 -9.75 23.55 19.39
C LYS A 354 -10.90 24.42 18.91
N THR A 355 -10.73 25.03 17.74
CA THR A 355 -11.75 25.89 17.13
C THR A 355 -13.07 25.14 16.95
N GLU A 356 -13.00 23.93 16.40
CA GLU A 356 -14.20 23.14 16.13
C GLU A 356 -14.83 22.61 17.42
N LEU A 357 -14.06 22.07 18.37
CA LEU A 357 -14.57 21.52 19.61
C LEU A 357 -15.25 22.60 20.46
N THR A 358 -14.64 23.79 20.59
CA THR A 358 -15.25 24.94 21.28
C THR A 358 -16.56 25.37 20.62
N ARG A 359 -16.62 25.39 19.28
CA ARG A 359 -17.85 25.69 18.53
C ARG A 359 -18.94 24.64 18.77
N ARG A 360 -18.59 23.36 18.81
CA ARG A 360 -19.52 22.24 19.06
C ARG A 360 -20.08 22.31 20.49
N LEU A 361 -19.23 22.53 21.49
CA LEU A 361 -19.61 22.74 22.89
C LEU A 361 -20.54 23.94 23.07
N ALA A 362 -20.22 25.09 22.48
CA ALA A 362 -21.06 26.29 22.52
C ALA A 362 -22.43 26.09 21.85
N SER A 363 -22.52 25.20 20.86
CA SER A 363 -23.77 24.89 20.16
C SER A 363 -24.54 23.72 20.77
N GLY A 364 -24.03 23.05 21.82
CA GLY A 364 -24.77 22.07 22.62
C GLY A 364 -24.16 20.66 22.76
N SER A 365 -22.87 20.45 22.44
CA SER A 365 -22.16 19.22 22.84
C SER A 365 -21.88 19.30 24.34
N THR A 366 -21.79 18.16 25.01
CA THR A 366 -21.76 18.13 26.48
C THR A 366 -20.48 17.50 27.01
N TYR A 367 -20.00 18.00 28.15
CA TYR A 367 -18.93 17.36 28.90
C TYR A 367 -19.49 16.17 29.69
N CYS A 368 -18.90 15.00 29.50
CA CYS A 368 -19.08 13.84 30.37
C CYS A 368 -18.01 13.83 31.48
N LYS A 369 -16.82 14.40 31.19
CA LYS A 369 -15.70 14.59 32.13
C LYS A 369 -14.88 15.81 31.74
N GLY A 370 -14.35 16.52 32.73
CA GLY A 370 -13.55 17.74 32.52
C GLY A 370 -14.41 18.97 32.22
N GLY A 371 -13.81 19.98 31.58
CA GLY A 371 -14.47 21.24 31.25
C GLY A 371 -13.65 22.12 30.31
N LEU A 372 -14.15 23.34 30.05
CA LEU A 372 -13.57 24.26 29.05
C LEU A 372 -12.11 24.61 29.34
N SER A 373 -11.76 24.89 30.60
CA SER A 373 -10.40 25.22 30.98
C SER A 373 -9.41 24.10 30.67
N GLU A 374 -9.80 22.84 30.88
CA GLU A 374 -8.96 21.67 30.57
C GLU A 374 -8.83 21.45 29.06
N VAL A 375 -9.91 21.65 28.29
CA VAL A 375 -9.86 21.60 26.83
C VAL A 375 -8.88 22.64 26.28
N GLU A 376 -9.00 23.89 26.71
CA GLU A 376 -8.13 24.97 26.26
C GLU A 376 -6.67 24.70 26.64
N ARG A 377 -6.42 24.29 27.89
CA ARG A 377 -5.08 23.95 28.39
C ARG A 377 -4.43 22.84 27.57
N LEU A 378 -5.12 21.70 27.40
CA LEU A 378 -4.58 20.53 26.69
C LEU A 378 -4.33 20.81 25.21
N LEU A 379 -5.20 21.57 24.54
CA LEU A 379 -5.01 21.89 23.13
C LEU A 379 -3.93 22.96 22.91
N ASP A 380 -3.74 23.89 23.86
CA ASP A 380 -2.60 24.82 23.84
C ASP A 380 -1.27 24.11 24.15
N GLU A 381 -1.27 23.09 25.00
CA GLU A 381 -0.14 22.18 25.20
C GLU A 381 0.17 21.41 23.91
N ALA A 382 -0.84 20.84 23.25
CA ALA A 382 -0.68 20.10 22.00
C ALA A 382 -0.07 20.93 20.84
N GLU A 383 -0.23 22.25 20.84
CA GLU A 383 0.43 23.13 19.86
C GLU A 383 1.95 23.29 20.11
N ARG A 384 2.38 23.14 21.37
CA ARG A 384 3.78 23.28 21.77
C ARG A 384 4.50 21.93 21.82
N ASP A 385 3.76 20.89 22.22
CA ASP A 385 4.26 19.55 22.47
C ASP A 385 3.86 18.59 21.33
N ARG A 386 4.07 17.29 21.54
CA ARG A 386 3.68 16.28 20.55
C ARG A 386 2.18 16.03 20.62
N PHE A 387 1.51 16.07 19.47
CA PHE A 387 0.08 15.78 19.34
C PHE A 387 -0.18 14.48 18.58
N GLU A 388 -1.02 13.62 19.12
CA GLU A 388 -1.46 12.39 18.47
C GLU A 388 -2.98 12.36 18.33
N PHE A 389 -3.45 12.13 17.09
CA PHE A 389 -4.88 11.96 16.79
C PHE A 389 -5.19 10.50 16.53
N ARG A 390 -5.97 9.87 17.43
CA ARG A 390 -6.36 8.47 17.38
C ARG A 390 -7.84 8.34 17.00
N VAL A 391 -8.15 7.32 16.21
CA VAL A 391 -9.52 6.99 15.81
C VAL A 391 -9.86 5.62 16.36
N CYS A 392 -10.94 5.56 17.14
CA CYS A 392 -11.53 4.33 17.65
C CYS A 392 -12.90 4.10 17.01
N LEU A 393 -13.09 2.93 16.44
CA LEU A 393 -14.27 2.53 15.69
C LEU A 393 -14.98 1.43 16.48
N VAL A 394 -16.17 1.70 16.98
CA VAL A 394 -16.91 0.78 17.85
C VAL A 394 -18.03 0.13 17.03
N GLN A 395 -17.92 -1.18 16.82
CA GLN A 395 -18.92 -1.96 16.10
C GLN A 395 -19.06 -3.35 16.75
N PRO A 396 -19.90 -3.49 17.79
CA PRO A 396 -20.10 -4.73 18.50
C PRO A 396 -20.78 -5.82 17.65
N GLY A 397 -21.40 -5.47 16.52
CA GLY A 397 -21.95 -6.44 15.58
C GLY A 397 -20.90 -7.31 14.90
N ILE A 398 -19.64 -6.86 14.86
CA ILE A 398 -18.51 -7.63 14.33
C ILE A 398 -17.92 -8.47 15.47
N SER A 399 -17.65 -9.75 15.23
CA SER A 399 -16.97 -10.63 16.19
C SER A 399 -15.59 -11.03 15.68
N ILE A 400 -14.58 -10.97 16.57
CA ILE A 400 -13.20 -11.30 16.24
C ILE A 400 -13.02 -12.79 15.92
N THR A 401 -13.79 -13.68 16.58
CA THR A 401 -13.73 -15.13 16.35
C THR A 401 -14.44 -15.59 15.08
N SER A 402 -15.36 -14.78 14.54
CA SER A 402 -16.13 -15.11 13.32
C SER A 402 -15.75 -14.26 12.10
N LEU A 403 -14.65 -13.50 12.18
CA LEU A 403 -14.24 -12.55 11.15
C LEU A 403 -13.94 -13.24 9.81
N THR A 404 -14.71 -12.88 8.79
CA THR A 404 -14.50 -13.36 7.42
C THR A 404 -13.56 -12.45 6.65
N GLU A 405 -12.91 -12.99 5.62
CA GLU A 405 -12.00 -12.24 4.74
C GLU A 405 -12.63 -10.99 4.12
N PRO A 406 -13.87 -11.00 3.57
CA PRO A 406 -14.48 -9.79 3.02
C PRO A 406 -14.61 -8.65 4.05
N VAL A 407 -14.97 -8.96 5.29
CA VAL A 407 -15.07 -7.95 6.36
C VAL A 407 -13.67 -7.47 6.75
N ALA A 408 -12.71 -8.38 6.92
CA ALA A 408 -11.33 -8.02 7.25
C ALA A 408 -10.73 -7.06 6.21
N ARG A 409 -11.00 -7.26 4.92
CA ARG A 409 -10.54 -6.38 3.83
C ARG A 409 -11.16 -4.98 3.91
N ILE A 410 -12.46 -4.86 4.21
CA ILE A 410 -13.12 -3.55 4.38
C ILE A 410 -12.49 -2.78 5.56
N LEU A 411 -12.29 -3.46 6.69
CA LEU A 411 -11.65 -2.86 7.86
C LEU A 411 -10.18 -2.51 7.58
N ALA A 412 -9.44 -3.35 6.84
CA ALA A 412 -8.07 -3.08 6.42
C ALA A 412 -7.99 -1.82 5.54
N GLY A 413 -8.94 -1.61 4.61
CA GLY A 413 -9.02 -0.39 3.82
C GLY A 413 -9.25 0.86 4.67
N ALA A 414 -10.16 0.78 5.66
CA ALA A 414 -10.37 1.86 6.62
C ALA A 414 -9.11 2.13 7.47
N PHE A 415 -8.45 1.06 7.93
CA PHE A 415 -7.21 1.11 8.70
C PHE A 415 -6.09 1.82 7.93
N ASP A 416 -5.86 1.40 6.67
CA ASP A 416 -4.83 1.96 5.81
C ASP A 416 -5.11 3.42 5.46
N TYR A 417 -6.38 3.80 5.24
CA TYR A 417 -6.74 5.20 4.98
C TYR A 417 -6.44 6.11 6.18
N VAL A 418 -6.80 5.71 7.40
CA VAL A 418 -6.45 6.49 8.61
C VAL A 418 -4.94 6.60 8.71
N ARG A 419 -4.21 5.47 8.66
CA ARG A 419 -2.76 5.46 8.84
C ARG A 419 -2.04 6.30 7.79
N ALA A 420 -2.46 6.22 6.53
CA ALA A 420 -1.89 7.01 5.43
C ALA A 420 -2.13 8.51 5.61
N THR A 421 -3.26 8.91 6.22
CA THR A 421 -3.63 10.32 6.34
C THR A 421 -3.13 10.95 7.65
N THR A 422 -3.10 10.19 8.76
CA THR A 422 -2.77 10.71 10.09
C THR A 422 -1.41 10.25 10.61
N GLY A 423 -0.83 9.21 10.02
CA GLY A 423 0.36 8.52 10.54
C GLY A 423 0.09 7.62 11.76
N ILE A 424 -1.14 7.58 12.28
CA ILE A 424 -1.52 6.85 13.49
C ILE A 424 -2.42 5.67 13.13
N THR A 425 -2.28 4.55 13.84
CA THR A 425 -3.10 3.35 13.62
C THR A 425 -4.47 3.49 14.32
N PRO A 426 -5.59 3.30 13.61
CA PRO A 426 -6.90 3.24 14.25
C PRO A 426 -7.08 1.91 14.99
N ARG A 427 -8.06 1.90 15.89
CA ARG A 427 -8.50 0.71 16.64
C ARG A 427 -9.96 0.41 16.34
N PHE A 428 -10.30 -0.86 16.34
CA PHE A 428 -11.67 -1.33 16.20
C PHE A 428 -12.07 -2.07 17.48
N LEU A 429 -13.08 -1.56 18.18
CA LEU A 429 -13.71 -2.25 19.31
C LEU A 429 -14.84 -3.13 18.78
N VAL A 430 -14.66 -4.43 18.89
CA VAL A 430 -15.54 -5.48 18.34
C VAL A 430 -15.96 -6.45 19.44
N SER A 431 -16.86 -7.38 19.14
CA SER A 431 -17.18 -8.49 20.04
C SER A 431 -16.09 -9.56 20.04
N ASP A 432 -16.03 -10.33 21.12
CA ASP A 432 -15.27 -11.59 21.20
C ASP A 432 -15.72 -12.63 20.13
#